data_AF-A0AAE0I6I9-F1
#
_entry.id   AF-A0AAE0I6I9-F1
#
_cell.length_a   1.000
_cell.length_b   1.000
_cell.length_c   1.000
_cell.angle_alpha   90.00
_cell.angle_beta   90.00
_cell.angle_gamma   90.00
#
_symmetry.space_group_name_H-M   'P 1'
#
loop_
_entity.id
_entity.type
_entity.pdbx_description
1 polymer ?
#
loop_
_entity_poly.entity_id
_entity_poly.type
_entity_poly.pdbx_seq_one_letter_code
_entity_poly.pdbx_strand_id
1 'polypeptide(L)'
;MTKYTLTVHISQNWIQQFNDRGWKLCFATAVETGGRANYNVVAFAAKKVADTVTIEWEEKYQIAASKDQFADRAIVTPETDPQPIEFGQSFSVDDSWTTQPASPDERAPRGDGFLFKNHTRAAACVAYKVVQGRSTPVYISPDGPLPRGQEFLVPRPKCKVWFSLWHGTESMVASKSFAGEDKEVDLTGNPNAEVWYTESGRWSNSEHEVVAPQQPQAAADPWSDAAFEEDEASRAEDKAFQDEMEKIINGGWDEGEDFKP
;
A
#
# COMPACT_ATOMS: atom_id res chain seq x y z
N MET A 1 -12.76 1.14 -21.34
CA MET A 1 -12.85 1.75 -19.99
C MET A 1 -13.27 0.66 -19.03
N THR A 2 -12.46 0.39 -18.02
CA THR A 2 -12.69 -0.72 -17.09
C THR A 2 -13.46 -0.20 -15.88
N LYS A 3 -14.51 -0.93 -15.49
CA LYS A 3 -15.29 -0.71 -14.27
C LYS A 3 -14.95 -1.83 -13.30
N TYR A 4 -14.73 -1.47 -12.04
CA TYR A 4 -14.47 -2.41 -10.96
C TYR A 4 -15.60 -2.34 -9.93
N THR A 5 -15.81 -3.48 -9.26
CA THR A 5 -16.82 -3.64 -8.22
C THR A 5 -16.21 -4.37 -7.04
N LEU A 6 -16.38 -3.83 -5.84
CA LEU A 6 -16.11 -4.50 -4.59
C LEU A 6 -17.41 -4.62 -3.79
N THR A 7 -17.83 -5.85 -3.49
CA THR A 7 -18.93 -6.10 -2.55
C THR A 7 -18.34 -6.42 -1.18
N VAL A 8 -18.73 -5.64 -0.18
CA VAL A 8 -18.32 -5.84 1.21
C VAL A 8 -19.51 -6.37 2.00
N HIS A 9 -19.37 -7.56 2.55
CA HIS A 9 -20.35 -8.18 3.44
C HIS A 9 -19.91 -7.99 4.88
N ILE A 10 -20.84 -7.59 5.76
CA ILE A 10 -20.56 -7.28 7.16
C ILE A 10 -21.51 -8.09 8.02
N SER A 11 -20.95 -8.88 8.93
CA SER A 11 -21.76 -9.67 9.86
C SER A 11 -22.67 -8.76 10.71
N GLN A 12 -23.92 -9.20 10.88
CA GLN A 12 -24.97 -8.50 11.63
C GLN A 12 -24.53 -8.09 13.04
N ASN A 13 -23.66 -8.88 13.68
CA ASN A 13 -23.16 -8.63 15.03
C ASN A 13 -22.43 -7.27 15.16
N TRP A 14 -21.86 -6.77 14.07
CA TRP A 14 -21.08 -5.53 14.05
C TRP A 14 -21.88 -4.31 13.60
N ILE A 15 -22.95 -4.51 12.81
CA ILE A 15 -23.67 -3.41 12.15
C ILE A 15 -24.23 -2.41 13.17
N GLN A 16 -24.95 -2.90 14.19
CA GLN A 16 -25.52 -2.03 15.20
C GLN A 16 -24.41 -1.31 15.97
N GLN A 17 -23.38 -2.04 16.43
CA GLN A 17 -22.29 -1.46 17.19
C GLN A 17 -21.53 -0.37 16.41
N PHE A 18 -21.26 -0.60 15.14
CA PHE A 18 -20.59 0.37 14.28
C PHE A 18 -21.43 1.61 14.06
N ASN A 19 -22.72 1.46 13.77
CA ASN A 19 -23.61 2.60 13.58
C ASN A 19 -23.81 3.40 14.87
N ASP A 20 -23.99 2.74 16.01
CA ASP A 20 -24.20 3.40 17.32
C ASP A 20 -22.95 4.19 17.76
N ARG A 21 -21.76 3.73 17.37
CA ARG A 21 -20.48 4.39 17.68
C ARG A 21 -20.01 5.34 16.59
N GLY A 22 -20.71 5.43 15.45
CA GLY A 22 -20.36 6.32 14.33
C GLY A 22 -19.20 5.83 13.46
N TRP A 23 -18.89 4.53 13.48
CA TRP A 23 -17.93 3.93 12.56
C TRP A 23 -18.46 3.96 11.13
N LYS A 24 -17.55 4.16 10.19
CA LYS A 24 -17.81 4.19 8.76
C LYS A 24 -16.95 3.16 8.07
N LEU A 25 -17.51 2.48 7.07
CA LEU A 25 -16.71 1.70 6.12
C LEU A 25 -16.00 2.67 5.17
N CYS A 26 -14.68 2.70 5.21
CA CYS A 26 -13.83 3.50 4.33
C CYS A 26 -13.26 2.64 3.20
N PHE A 27 -13.03 3.28 2.06
CA PHE A 27 -12.48 2.69 0.85
C PHE A 27 -11.48 3.64 0.20
N ALA A 28 -10.35 3.10 -0.23
CA ALA A 28 -9.33 3.80 -1.01
C ALA A 28 -8.81 2.91 -2.15
N THR A 29 -8.38 3.52 -3.25
CA THR A 29 -7.73 2.82 -4.36
C THR A 29 -6.22 3.05 -4.34
N ALA A 30 -5.46 2.10 -4.88
CA ALA A 30 -4.01 2.20 -4.94
C ALA A 30 -3.53 3.11 -6.08
N VAL A 31 -2.61 4.02 -5.76
CA VAL A 31 -1.75 4.71 -6.74
C VAL A 31 -0.30 4.48 -6.34
N GLU A 32 0.47 3.88 -7.24
CA GLU A 32 1.88 3.62 -7.01
C GLU A 32 2.73 4.81 -7.43
N THR A 33 3.58 5.28 -6.51
CA THR A 33 4.60 6.30 -6.76
C THR A 33 5.89 5.86 -6.06
N GLY A 34 7.05 6.08 -6.70
CA GLY A 34 8.34 5.66 -6.14
C GLY A 34 8.45 4.16 -5.81
N GLY A 35 7.70 3.31 -6.51
CA GLY A 35 7.66 1.85 -6.28
C GLY A 35 6.85 1.41 -5.06
N ARG A 36 6.01 2.29 -4.48
CA ARG A 36 5.14 1.96 -3.33
C ARG A 36 3.69 2.30 -3.64
N ALA A 37 2.78 1.37 -3.35
CA ALA A 37 1.34 1.62 -3.45
C ALA A 37 0.87 2.53 -2.30
N ASN A 38 0.21 3.63 -2.66
CA ASN A 38 -0.36 4.57 -1.71
C ASN A 38 -1.89 4.45 -1.70
N TYR A 39 -2.46 4.47 -0.48
CA TYR A 39 -3.90 4.46 -0.21
C TYR A 39 -4.26 5.66 0.67
N ASN A 40 -3.72 6.82 0.30
CA ASN A 40 -3.61 7.96 1.20
C ASN A 40 -4.77 8.96 1.10
N VAL A 41 -5.82 8.64 0.35
CA VAL A 41 -7.08 9.39 0.30
C VAL A 41 -8.26 8.42 0.34
N VAL A 42 -9.24 8.70 1.20
CA VAL A 42 -10.51 7.96 1.24
C VAL A 42 -11.37 8.37 0.05
N ALA A 43 -11.51 7.47 -0.92
CA ALA A 43 -12.35 7.70 -2.08
C ALA A 43 -13.84 7.51 -1.78
N PHE A 44 -14.18 6.74 -0.74
CA PHE A 44 -15.56 6.57 -0.29
C PHE A 44 -15.62 6.23 1.20
N ALA A 45 -16.52 6.89 1.93
CA ALA A 45 -16.90 6.51 3.28
C ALA A 45 -18.43 6.34 3.37
N ALA A 46 -18.87 5.16 3.81
CA ALA A 46 -20.28 4.89 4.02
C ALA A 46 -20.83 5.72 5.19
N LYS A 47 -21.96 6.42 4.99
CA LYS A 47 -22.62 7.20 6.05
C LYS A 47 -23.16 6.32 7.19
N LYS A 48 -23.60 5.11 6.84
CA LYS A 48 -24.03 4.05 7.74
C LYS A 48 -23.45 2.74 7.25
N VAL A 49 -23.12 1.87 8.19
CA VAL A 49 -22.73 0.50 7.88
C VAL A 49 -23.98 -0.31 7.60
N ALA A 50 -24.03 -0.94 6.43
CA ALA A 50 -25.06 -1.91 6.04
C ALA A 50 -24.46 -3.32 6.02
N ASP A 51 -25.31 -4.34 5.93
CA ASP A 51 -24.92 -5.75 5.83
C ASP A 51 -24.19 -6.06 4.52
N THR A 52 -24.58 -5.40 3.43
CA THR A 52 -23.90 -5.46 2.15
C THR A 52 -23.67 -4.05 1.61
N VAL A 53 -22.44 -3.73 1.28
CA VAL A 53 -22.05 -2.46 0.66
C VAL A 53 -21.33 -2.74 -0.66
N THR A 54 -21.93 -2.33 -1.77
CA THR A 54 -21.31 -2.42 -3.10
C THR A 54 -20.62 -1.10 -3.42
N ILE A 55 -19.33 -1.17 -3.75
CA ILE A 55 -18.49 -0.04 -4.11
C ILE A 55 -18.06 -0.21 -5.56
N GLU A 56 -18.43 0.76 -6.40
CA GLU A 56 -18.09 0.77 -7.82
C GLU A 56 -17.16 1.93 -8.13
N TRP A 57 -16.16 1.69 -8.98
CA TRP A 57 -15.31 2.73 -9.54
C TRP A 57 -14.92 2.44 -10.97
N GLU A 58 -14.53 3.50 -11.69
CA GLU A 58 -14.12 3.43 -13.08
C GLU A 58 -12.70 3.94 -13.25
N GLU A 59 -11.99 3.36 -14.22
CA GLU A 59 -10.68 3.83 -14.68
C GLU A 59 -10.85 5.07 -15.59
N LYS A 60 -11.51 6.10 -15.04
CA LYS A 60 -11.59 7.46 -15.57
C LYS A 60 -10.76 8.36 -14.68
N TYR A 61 -9.77 9.04 -15.24
CA TYR A 61 -8.85 9.84 -14.44
C TYR A 61 -9.04 11.33 -14.66
N GLN A 62 -8.91 12.07 -13.57
CA GLN A 62 -8.61 13.49 -13.61
C GLN A 62 -7.40 13.77 -12.72
N ILE A 63 -6.75 14.90 -12.96
CA ILE A 63 -5.58 15.35 -12.22
C ILE A 63 -5.69 16.84 -11.93
N ALA A 64 -5.19 17.24 -10.76
CA ALA A 64 -5.08 18.62 -10.33
C ALA A 64 -3.77 18.82 -9.56
N ALA A 65 -3.42 20.08 -9.29
CA ALA A 65 -2.40 20.45 -8.33
C ALA A 65 -3.06 21.03 -7.07
N SER A 66 -2.41 20.85 -5.93
CA SER A 66 -2.82 21.41 -4.63
C SER A 66 -1.63 22.03 -3.90
N LYS A 67 -1.91 23.04 -3.07
CA LYS A 67 -0.97 23.61 -2.08
C LYS A 67 -0.95 22.83 -0.77
N ASP A 68 -1.88 21.90 -0.60
CA ASP A 68 -2.07 21.21 0.67
C ASP A 68 -0.85 20.37 1.02
N GLN A 69 -0.42 20.51 2.28
CA GLN A 69 0.47 19.55 2.90
C GLN A 69 -0.33 18.33 3.32
N PHE A 70 0.24 17.15 3.10
CA PHE A 70 -0.36 15.92 3.57
C PHE A 70 -0.57 15.98 5.09
N ALA A 71 -1.82 15.85 5.52
CA ALA A 71 -2.20 15.86 6.92
C ALA A 71 -3.34 14.86 7.17
N ASP A 72 -3.15 13.94 8.12
CA ASP A 72 -4.16 12.93 8.45
C ASP A 72 -5.53 13.58 8.71
N ARG A 73 -6.59 13.03 8.09
CA ARG A 73 -7.99 13.46 8.15
C ARG A 73 -8.29 14.80 7.48
N ALA A 74 -7.31 15.55 6.98
CA ALA A 74 -7.57 16.75 6.22
C ALA A 74 -8.30 16.42 4.91
N ILE A 75 -9.20 17.28 4.47
CA ILE A 75 -9.88 17.12 3.17
C ILE A 75 -8.93 17.61 2.07
N VAL A 76 -8.81 16.82 1.01
CA VAL A 76 -8.03 17.20 -0.17
C VAL A 76 -8.69 18.39 -0.87
N THR A 77 -7.98 19.52 -0.95
CA THR A 77 -8.46 20.74 -1.61
C THR A 77 -7.54 21.07 -2.79
N PRO A 78 -7.98 20.84 -4.05
CA PRO A 78 -7.18 21.22 -5.20
C PRO A 78 -7.14 22.74 -5.35
N GLU A 79 -5.99 23.27 -5.76
CA GLU A 79 -5.83 24.70 -6.11
C GLU A 79 -6.19 24.95 -7.58
N THR A 80 -6.03 23.93 -8.43
CA THR A 80 -6.38 24.00 -9.85
C THR A 80 -7.62 23.16 -10.15
N ASP A 81 -8.40 23.53 -11.17
CA ASP A 81 -9.51 22.71 -11.61
C ASP A 81 -9.04 21.31 -12.05
N PRO A 82 -9.72 20.21 -11.62
CA PRO A 82 -9.41 18.87 -12.10
C PRO A 82 -9.62 18.74 -13.61
N GLN A 83 -8.56 18.32 -14.31
CA GLN A 83 -8.57 18.11 -15.76
C GLN A 83 -8.53 16.63 -16.11
N PRO A 84 -9.24 16.16 -17.15
CA PRO A 84 -9.10 14.80 -17.63
C PRO A 84 -7.65 14.45 -17.97
N ILE A 85 -7.23 13.23 -17.65
CA ILE A 85 -5.92 12.70 -18.02
C ILE A 85 -6.03 11.24 -18.43
N GLU A 86 -5.25 10.84 -19.42
CA GLU A 86 -5.13 9.46 -19.89
C GLU A 86 -3.72 8.91 -19.65
N PHE A 87 -3.57 7.59 -19.72
CA PHE A 87 -2.25 6.98 -19.60
C PHE A 87 -1.30 7.45 -20.72
N GLY A 88 -0.03 7.64 -20.39
CA GLY A 88 0.96 8.22 -21.29
C GLY A 88 0.86 9.74 -21.47
N GLN A 89 0.01 10.43 -20.71
CA GLN A 89 -0.06 11.89 -20.70
C GLN A 89 0.66 12.51 -19.49
N SER A 90 0.96 13.81 -19.61
CA SER A 90 1.45 14.63 -18.52
C SER A 90 0.53 15.82 -18.23
N PHE A 91 0.49 16.22 -16.96
CA PHE A 91 -0.13 17.45 -16.48
C PHE A 91 0.94 18.32 -15.83
N SER A 92 0.89 19.63 -16.09
CA SER A 92 1.90 20.58 -15.64
C SER A 92 1.24 21.77 -14.94
N VAL A 93 1.86 22.21 -13.85
CA VAL A 93 1.49 23.43 -13.14
C VAL A 93 2.71 24.34 -13.02
N ASP A 94 2.55 25.64 -13.30
CA ASP A 94 3.60 26.65 -13.24
C ASP A 94 3.53 27.54 -11.99
N ASP A 95 4.52 28.43 -11.80
CA ASP A 95 4.58 29.31 -10.63
C ASP A 95 3.34 30.23 -10.47
N SER A 96 2.57 30.44 -11.54
CA SER A 96 1.33 31.22 -11.52
C SER A 96 0.09 30.37 -11.20
N TRP A 97 0.27 29.08 -10.91
CA TRP A 97 -0.80 28.08 -10.77
C TRP A 97 -1.67 27.93 -12.02
N THR A 98 -1.12 28.32 -13.18
CA THR A 98 -1.75 28.09 -14.47
C THR A 98 -1.44 26.67 -14.91
N THR A 99 -2.46 26.01 -15.47
CA THR A 99 -2.36 24.66 -16.01
C THR A 99 -2.62 24.69 -17.51
N GLN A 100 -2.07 23.69 -18.20
CA GLN A 100 -2.39 23.39 -19.59
C GLN A 100 -3.12 22.04 -19.62
N PRO A 101 -4.02 21.82 -20.60
CA PRO A 101 -4.64 20.52 -20.78
C PRO A 101 -3.60 19.40 -20.80
N ALA A 102 -3.94 18.27 -20.18
CA ALA A 102 -3.08 17.10 -20.21
C ALA A 102 -2.76 16.71 -21.66
N SER A 103 -1.50 16.43 -21.93
CA SER A 103 -1.01 16.15 -23.28
C SER A 103 -0.04 14.97 -23.28
N PRO A 104 0.09 14.23 -24.41
CA PRO A 104 1.04 13.13 -24.51
C PRO A 104 2.46 13.54 -24.12
N ASP A 105 3.13 12.74 -23.30
CA ASP A 105 4.54 12.94 -22.93
C ASP A 105 5.30 11.62 -23.04
N GLU A 106 6.46 11.63 -23.69
CA GLU A 106 7.24 10.43 -23.93
C GLU A 106 7.80 9.79 -22.66
N ARG A 107 7.95 10.57 -21.58
CA ARG A 107 8.39 10.12 -20.26
C ARG A 107 7.23 9.60 -19.42
N ALA A 108 5.98 9.92 -19.75
CA ALA A 108 4.86 9.39 -19.01
C ALA A 108 4.74 7.86 -19.20
N PRO A 109 4.33 7.09 -18.18
CA PRO A 109 4.16 5.65 -18.30
C PRO A 109 3.07 5.33 -19.34
N ARG A 110 3.48 4.90 -20.55
CA ARG A 110 2.59 4.83 -21.73
C ARG A 110 1.45 3.80 -21.62
N GLY A 111 1.56 2.84 -20.70
CA GLY A 111 0.59 1.74 -20.57
C GLY A 111 -0.27 1.77 -19.33
N ASP A 112 0.18 2.42 -18.26
CA ASP A 112 -0.37 2.20 -16.92
C ASP A 112 -0.33 3.43 -16.00
N GLY A 113 0.07 4.60 -16.50
CA GLY A 113 0.22 5.76 -15.64
C GLY A 113 0.29 7.09 -16.33
N PHE A 114 0.47 8.14 -15.54
CA PHE A 114 0.59 9.51 -15.99
C PHE A 114 1.70 10.24 -15.24
N LEU A 115 2.10 11.39 -15.78
CA LEU A 115 3.21 12.20 -15.28
C LEU A 115 2.72 13.54 -14.74
N PHE A 116 2.97 13.81 -13.48
CA PHE A 116 2.81 15.15 -12.91
C PHE A 116 4.13 15.93 -13.03
N LYS A 117 4.07 17.15 -13.55
CA LYS A 117 5.21 18.08 -13.64
C LYS A 117 4.94 19.31 -12.80
N ASN A 118 5.74 19.45 -11.75
CA ASN A 118 5.71 20.62 -10.91
C ASN A 118 6.78 21.63 -11.37
N HIS A 119 6.35 22.72 -11.99
CA HIS A 119 7.21 23.89 -12.26
C HIS A 119 7.07 24.97 -11.19
N THR A 120 6.16 24.81 -10.22
CA THR A 120 6.01 25.69 -9.06
C THR A 120 7.10 25.44 -8.01
N ARG A 121 7.23 26.34 -7.04
CA ARG A 121 8.12 26.12 -5.89
C ARG A 121 7.67 24.98 -4.95
N ALA A 122 6.36 24.73 -4.84
CA ALA A 122 5.76 23.78 -3.92
C ALA A 122 4.35 23.41 -4.39
N ALA A 123 4.16 22.17 -4.88
CA ALA A 123 2.84 21.65 -5.22
C ALA A 123 2.75 20.14 -4.97
N ALA A 124 1.57 19.69 -4.57
CA ALA A 124 1.19 18.28 -4.54
C ALA A 124 0.35 17.94 -5.78
N CYS A 125 0.56 16.76 -6.34
CA CYS A 125 -0.33 16.16 -7.32
C CYS A 125 -1.58 15.63 -6.59
N VAL A 126 -2.76 15.82 -7.17
CA VAL A 126 -3.99 15.16 -6.75
C VAL A 126 -4.54 14.38 -7.93
N ALA A 127 -4.78 13.08 -7.76
CA ALA A 127 -5.42 12.26 -8.78
C ALA A 127 -6.83 11.87 -8.35
N TYR A 128 -7.73 11.78 -9.34
CA TYR A 128 -9.14 11.48 -9.15
C TYR A 128 -9.54 10.24 -9.93
N LYS A 129 -10.54 9.52 -9.42
CA LYS A 129 -11.31 8.50 -10.16
C LYS A 129 -12.80 8.79 -10.07
N VAL A 130 -13.58 8.20 -10.97
CA VAL A 130 -15.03 8.10 -10.76
C VAL A 130 -15.31 6.99 -9.77
N VAL A 131 -15.79 7.33 -8.58
CA VAL A 131 -16.18 6.40 -7.51
C VAL A 131 -17.62 6.69 -7.13
N GLN A 132 -18.47 5.65 -7.11
CA GLN A 132 -19.91 5.80 -6.89
C GLN A 132 -20.55 6.86 -7.81
N GLY A 133 -20.14 6.87 -9.09
CA GLY A 133 -20.63 7.81 -10.10
C GLY A 133 -20.14 9.27 -9.95
N ARG A 134 -19.23 9.56 -9.02
CA ARG A 134 -18.69 10.92 -8.79
C ARG A 134 -17.18 10.95 -8.98
N SER A 135 -16.67 12.02 -9.60
CA SER A 135 -15.23 12.26 -9.58
C SER A 135 -14.78 12.59 -8.16
N THR A 136 -13.90 11.76 -7.60
CA THR A 136 -13.47 11.82 -6.21
C THR A 136 -11.95 11.67 -6.15
N PRO A 137 -11.23 12.47 -5.34
CA PRO A 137 -9.81 12.31 -5.15
C PRO A 137 -9.51 10.92 -4.57
N VAL A 138 -8.47 10.28 -5.11
CA VAL A 138 -8.01 8.94 -4.71
C VAL A 138 -6.54 8.94 -4.30
N TYR A 139 -5.83 10.04 -4.54
CA TYR A 139 -4.42 10.18 -4.26
C TYR A 139 -4.07 11.65 -4.06
N ILE A 140 -3.13 11.91 -3.16
CA ILE A 140 -2.36 13.15 -3.08
C ILE A 140 -0.88 12.81 -2.93
N SER A 141 0.07 13.62 -3.40
CA SER A 141 1.50 13.36 -3.15
C SER A 141 1.76 13.20 -1.63
N PRO A 142 2.23 12.03 -1.15
CA PRO A 142 2.33 11.74 0.29
C PRO A 142 3.37 12.61 0.99
N ASP A 143 4.43 12.98 0.27
CA ASP A 143 5.48 13.89 0.75
C ASP A 143 5.25 15.33 0.26
N GLY A 144 4.03 15.64 -0.19
CA GLY A 144 3.65 16.93 -0.75
C GLY A 144 3.41 18.04 0.30
N PRO A 145 3.50 19.32 -0.11
CA PRO A 145 3.83 19.79 -1.46
C PRO A 145 5.32 19.59 -1.79
N LEU A 146 5.59 19.07 -2.99
CA LEU A 146 6.93 18.73 -3.47
C LEU A 146 7.60 19.95 -4.11
N PRO A 147 8.95 20.05 -4.10
CA PRO A 147 9.67 21.06 -4.87
C PRO A 147 9.49 20.85 -6.39
N ARG A 148 10.08 21.74 -7.19
CA ARG A 148 10.13 21.58 -8.65
C ARG A 148 10.64 20.20 -9.02
N GLY A 149 9.93 19.53 -9.93
CA GLY A 149 10.26 18.17 -10.28
C GLY A 149 9.11 17.46 -10.97
N GLN A 150 9.15 16.13 -10.86
CA GLN A 150 8.22 15.25 -11.53
C GLN A 150 7.83 14.12 -10.60
N GLU A 151 6.60 13.66 -10.76
CA GLU A 151 6.08 12.50 -10.04
C GLU A 151 5.39 11.58 -11.05
N PHE A 152 5.75 10.31 -11.02
CA PHE A 152 5.11 9.27 -11.82
C PHE A 152 3.99 8.66 -10.99
N LEU A 153 2.80 8.61 -11.56
CA LEU A 153 1.63 8.04 -10.91
C LEU A 153 1.17 6.84 -11.72
N VAL A 154 1.16 5.67 -11.09
CA VAL A 154 0.75 4.42 -11.72
C VAL A 154 -0.42 3.84 -10.92
N PRO A 155 -1.67 4.15 -11.30
CA PRO A 155 -2.82 3.53 -10.66
C PRO A 155 -2.76 2.00 -10.77
N ARG A 156 -3.08 1.31 -9.67
CA ARG A 156 -3.09 -0.16 -9.64
C ARG A 156 -4.52 -0.66 -9.44
N PRO A 157 -4.87 -1.85 -9.96
CA PRO A 157 -6.16 -2.50 -9.73
C PRO A 157 -6.21 -3.10 -8.33
N LYS A 158 -5.89 -2.31 -7.31
CA LYS A 158 -5.92 -2.68 -5.89
C LYS A 158 -6.71 -1.65 -5.11
N CYS A 159 -7.37 -2.10 -4.07
CA CYS A 159 -8.06 -1.22 -3.14
C CYS A 159 -7.87 -1.69 -1.71
N LYS A 160 -8.17 -0.80 -0.77
CA LYS A 160 -8.22 -1.10 0.66
C LYS A 160 -9.58 -0.71 1.21
N VAL A 161 -10.09 -1.55 2.11
CA VAL A 161 -11.25 -1.24 2.96
C VAL A 161 -10.91 -1.42 4.43
N TRP A 162 -11.48 -0.57 5.27
CA TRP A 162 -11.31 -0.61 6.72
C TRP A 162 -12.44 0.16 7.40
N PHE A 163 -12.60 0.00 8.71
CA PHE A 163 -13.52 0.81 9.48
C PHE A 163 -12.80 2.00 10.12
N SER A 164 -13.45 3.16 10.14
CA SER A 164 -12.89 4.38 10.74
C SER A 164 -13.98 5.25 11.38
N LEU A 165 -13.65 5.87 12.52
CA LEU A 165 -14.47 6.91 13.16
C LEU A 165 -14.22 8.30 12.56
N TRP A 166 -12.97 8.57 12.18
CA TRP A 166 -12.47 9.92 11.96
C TRP A 166 -12.41 10.30 10.47
N HIS A 167 -12.24 9.31 9.60
CA HIS A 167 -12.08 9.54 8.18
C HIS A 167 -13.44 9.64 7.48
N GLY A 168 -13.54 10.58 6.55
CA GLY A 168 -14.68 10.74 5.64
C GLY A 168 -14.22 10.63 4.19
N THR A 169 -15.17 10.59 3.25
CA THR A 169 -14.85 10.72 1.83
C THR A 169 -13.98 11.98 1.62
N GLU A 170 -12.96 11.87 0.77
CA GLU A 170 -12.01 12.94 0.38
C GLU A 170 -10.99 13.29 1.47
N SER A 171 -11.04 12.64 2.63
CA SER A 171 -10.03 12.84 3.67
C SER A 171 -8.74 12.08 3.38
N MET A 172 -7.61 12.70 3.71
CA MET A 172 -6.28 12.10 3.67
C MET A 172 -6.13 11.08 4.81
N VAL A 173 -5.36 10.02 4.57
CA VAL A 173 -5.17 8.91 5.52
C VAL A 173 -3.71 8.59 5.67
N ALA A 174 -3.15 8.83 6.85
CA ALA A 174 -1.79 8.40 7.14
C ALA A 174 -1.76 6.87 7.31
N SER A 175 -0.67 6.24 6.87
CA SER A 175 -0.53 4.77 6.93
C SER A 175 -0.62 4.18 8.35
N LYS A 176 -0.42 5.00 9.38
CA LYS A 176 -0.56 4.61 10.80
C LYS A 176 -1.95 4.88 11.39
N SER A 177 -2.86 5.48 10.62
CA SER A 177 -4.18 5.93 11.08
C SER A 177 -5.32 4.95 10.78
N PHE A 178 -5.01 3.80 10.19
CA PHE A 178 -5.94 2.68 10.10
C PHE A 178 -6.23 2.17 11.52
N ALA A 179 -7.40 2.54 12.05
CA ALA A 179 -7.84 2.10 13.37
C ALA A 179 -8.37 0.66 13.24
N GLY A 180 -7.48 -0.32 13.44
CA GLY A 180 -7.82 -1.75 13.37
C GLY A 180 -7.22 -2.44 12.13
N GLU A 181 -7.81 -3.57 11.76
CA GLU A 181 -7.40 -4.35 10.59
C GLU A 181 -7.93 -3.70 9.30
N ASP A 182 -7.06 -3.52 8.30
CA ASP A 182 -7.44 -3.18 6.94
C ASP A 182 -7.42 -4.41 6.04
N LYS A 183 -8.20 -4.36 4.95
CA LYS A 183 -8.22 -5.39 3.93
C LYS A 183 -7.79 -4.82 2.61
N GLU A 184 -6.61 -5.23 2.15
CA GLU A 184 -6.21 -5.05 0.76
C GLU A 184 -6.86 -6.11 -0.12
N VAL A 185 -7.35 -5.68 -1.29
CA VAL A 185 -7.95 -6.53 -2.32
C VAL A 185 -7.22 -6.25 -3.63
N ASP A 186 -6.71 -7.31 -4.25
CA ASP A 186 -6.10 -7.25 -5.58
C ASP A 186 -7.11 -7.72 -6.63
N LEU A 187 -7.47 -6.82 -7.54
CA LEU A 187 -8.43 -7.04 -8.63
C LEU A 187 -7.70 -7.24 -9.98
N THR A 188 -6.40 -7.55 -9.96
CA THR A 188 -5.65 -7.88 -11.18
C THR A 188 -6.29 -9.09 -11.87
N GLY A 189 -6.73 -8.90 -13.11
CA GLY A 189 -7.35 -9.94 -13.93
C GLY A 189 -8.83 -10.25 -13.59
N ASN A 190 -9.36 -9.73 -12.49
CA ASN A 190 -10.77 -9.88 -12.13
C ASN A 190 -11.35 -8.55 -11.63
N PRO A 191 -12.22 -7.88 -12.41
CA PRO A 191 -12.76 -6.56 -12.03
C PRO A 191 -13.77 -6.62 -10.87
N ASN A 192 -14.20 -7.81 -10.45
CA ASN A 192 -15.17 -7.97 -9.38
C ASN A 192 -14.55 -8.75 -8.22
N ALA A 193 -14.70 -8.24 -7.00
CA ALA A 193 -14.27 -8.92 -5.79
C ALA A 193 -15.34 -8.83 -4.70
N GLU A 194 -15.30 -9.81 -3.80
CA GLU A 194 -16.14 -9.85 -2.61
C GLU A 194 -15.25 -10.06 -1.39
N VAL A 195 -15.56 -9.37 -0.30
CA VAL A 195 -14.86 -9.51 0.99
C VAL A 195 -15.85 -9.50 2.15
N TRP A 196 -15.52 -10.20 3.21
CA TRP A 196 -16.36 -10.37 4.39
C TRP A 196 -15.67 -9.82 5.62
N TYR A 197 -16.40 -9.06 6.43
CA TYR A 197 -16.07 -8.76 7.81
C TYR A 197 -16.87 -9.71 8.71
N THR A 198 -16.19 -10.74 9.21
CA THR A 198 -16.79 -11.92 9.82
C THR A 198 -17.30 -11.65 11.23
N GLU A 199 -18.01 -12.62 11.80
CA GLU A 199 -18.42 -12.59 13.22
C GLU A 199 -17.24 -12.47 14.19
N SER A 200 -16.06 -12.98 13.81
CA SER A 200 -14.82 -12.87 14.61
C SER A 200 -14.21 -11.46 14.59
N GLY A 201 -14.76 -10.54 13.80
CA GLY A 201 -14.26 -9.17 13.67
C GLY A 201 -13.00 -9.07 12.80
N ARG A 202 -12.84 -10.00 11.85
CA ARG A 202 -11.69 -10.10 10.94
C ARG A 202 -12.14 -10.04 9.49
N TRP A 203 -11.21 -9.65 8.62
CA TRP A 203 -11.45 -9.64 7.17
C TRP A 203 -11.16 -11.01 6.54
N SER A 204 -12.03 -11.44 5.63
CA SER A 204 -11.92 -12.71 4.91
C SER A 204 -12.27 -12.56 3.42
N ASN A 205 -11.77 -13.48 2.59
CA ASN A 205 -12.14 -13.61 1.17
C ASN A 205 -13.33 -14.57 0.99
N SER A 206 -13.92 -15.06 2.07
CA SER A 206 -15.10 -15.94 2.08
C SER A 206 -15.94 -15.71 3.33
N GLU A 207 -17.24 -16.01 3.25
CA GLU A 207 -18.21 -15.89 4.35
C GLU A 207 -17.79 -16.68 5.59
N HIS A 208 -17.30 -17.90 5.37
CA HIS A 208 -16.72 -18.74 6.42
C HIS A 208 -15.21 -18.61 6.38
N GLU A 209 -14.63 -18.18 7.50
CA GLU A 209 -13.20 -18.31 7.74
C GLU A 209 -12.90 -19.81 7.77
N VAL A 210 -12.23 -20.35 6.74
CA VAL A 210 -11.72 -21.71 6.78
C VAL A 210 -10.58 -21.69 7.79
N VAL A 211 -10.92 -21.90 9.06
CA VAL A 211 -9.93 -22.18 10.10
C VAL A 211 -9.30 -23.50 9.67
N ALA A 212 -8.11 -23.43 9.06
CA ALA A 212 -7.32 -24.62 8.82
C ALA A 212 -7.27 -25.40 10.14
N PRO A 213 -7.58 -26.71 10.15
CA PRO A 213 -7.53 -27.48 11.38
C PRO A 213 -6.16 -27.24 11.99
N GLN A 214 -6.13 -26.73 13.22
CA GLN A 214 -4.90 -26.65 13.99
C GLN A 214 -4.29 -28.05 13.93
N GLN A 215 -3.14 -28.15 13.27
CA GLN A 215 -2.37 -29.38 13.24
C GLN A 215 -2.26 -29.81 14.70
N PRO A 216 -2.74 -31.01 15.10
CA PRO A 216 -2.70 -31.41 16.49
C PRO A 216 -1.26 -31.21 16.94
N GLN A 217 -1.06 -30.37 17.96
CA GLN A 217 0.21 -30.30 18.66
C GLN A 217 0.56 -31.75 18.96
N ALA A 218 1.62 -32.24 18.33
CA ALA A 218 2.11 -33.58 18.59
C ALA A 218 2.21 -33.68 20.10
N ALA A 219 1.45 -34.60 20.69
CA ALA A 219 1.59 -34.91 22.10
C ALA A 219 3.09 -35.15 22.31
N ALA A 220 3.71 -34.38 23.20
CA ALA A 220 5.10 -34.56 23.54
C ALA A 220 5.29 -36.04 23.85
N ASP A 221 6.15 -36.69 23.07
CA ASP A 221 6.43 -38.11 23.18
C ASP A 221 6.99 -38.35 24.60
N PRO A 222 6.34 -39.15 25.46
CA PRO A 222 6.79 -39.34 26.84
C PRO A 222 8.10 -40.15 26.96
N TRP A 223 8.80 -40.35 25.84
CA TRP A 223 10.05 -41.12 25.74
C TRP A 223 11.26 -40.29 25.27
N SER A 224 11.18 -38.96 25.22
CA SER A 224 12.33 -38.14 24.80
C SER A 224 13.45 -37.97 25.85
N ASP A 225 13.31 -38.54 27.05
CA ASP A 225 14.34 -38.52 28.10
C ASP A 225 15.21 -39.79 28.10
N ALA A 226 15.73 -40.16 26.94
CA ALA A 226 16.91 -41.01 26.86
C ALA A 226 18.11 -40.11 26.52
N ALA A 227 18.84 -39.72 27.57
CA ALA A 227 20.09 -38.99 27.49
C ALA A 227 21.03 -39.65 26.47
N PHE A 228 21.29 -38.95 25.38
CA PHE A 228 22.43 -39.22 24.51
C PHE A 228 23.60 -38.45 25.10
N GLU A 229 24.47 -39.14 25.83
CA GLU A 229 25.79 -38.63 26.17
C GLU A 229 26.54 -38.37 24.85
N GLU A 230 26.62 -37.11 24.44
CA GLU A 230 27.52 -36.69 23.37
C GLU A 230 28.96 -36.84 23.86
N ASP A 231 29.65 -37.78 23.22
CA ASP A 231 31.05 -38.14 23.39
C ASP A 231 31.97 -36.90 23.23
N GLU A 232 32.67 -36.53 24.31
CA GLU A 232 33.61 -35.39 24.38
C GLU A 232 34.79 -35.49 23.38
N ALA A 233 34.93 -36.61 22.66
CA ALA A 233 35.95 -36.82 21.66
C ALA A 233 35.78 -35.95 20.39
N SER A 234 34.55 -35.62 19.96
CA SER A 234 34.34 -34.87 18.71
C SER A 234 34.66 -33.37 18.84
N ARG A 235 34.56 -32.82 20.05
CA ARG A 235 34.87 -31.41 20.33
C ARG A 235 36.37 -31.09 20.36
N ALA A 236 37.22 -32.11 20.50
CA ALA A 236 38.67 -31.94 20.48
C ALA A 236 39.22 -31.84 19.04
N GLU A 237 38.61 -32.53 18.08
CA GLU A 237 39.06 -32.53 16.68
C GLU A 237 38.70 -31.21 15.97
N ASP A 238 37.52 -30.65 16.24
CA ASP A 238 37.09 -29.37 15.64
C ASP A 238 37.93 -28.17 16.10
N LYS A 239 38.45 -28.22 17.35
CA LYS A 239 39.30 -27.15 17.88
C LYS A 239 40.71 -27.18 17.29
N ALA A 240 41.26 -28.38 17.04
CA ALA A 240 42.57 -28.53 16.41
C ALA A 240 42.56 -28.03 14.95
N PHE A 241 41.46 -28.23 14.23
CA PHE A 241 41.30 -27.74 12.86
C PHE A 241 41.18 -26.20 12.79
N GLN A 242 40.47 -25.57 13.74
CA GLN A 242 40.38 -24.11 13.79
C GLN A 242 41.72 -23.44 14.16
N ASP A 243 42.49 -24.01 15.09
CA ASP A 243 43.80 -23.47 15.49
C ASP A 243 44.86 -23.61 14.37
N GLU A 244 44.75 -24.62 13.49
CA GLU A 244 45.64 -24.79 12.33
C GLU A 244 45.29 -23.81 11.19
N MET A 245 44.00 -23.53 10.99
CA MET A 245 43.51 -22.54 10.03
C MET A 245 43.94 -21.11 10.37
N GLU A 246 43.94 -20.73 11.65
CA GLU A 246 44.39 -19.39 12.07
C GLU A 246 45.91 -19.17 11.92
N LYS A 247 46.72 -20.23 12.00
CA LYS A 247 48.17 -20.15 11.72
C LYS A 247 48.47 -19.88 10.25
N ILE A 248 47.67 -20.41 9.33
CA ILE A 248 47.84 -20.19 7.88
C ILE A 248 47.46 -18.75 7.51
N ILE A 249 46.44 -18.18 8.16
CA ILE A 249 45.96 -16.82 7.88
C ILE A 249 46.91 -15.75 8.46
N ASN A 250 47.51 -16.01 9.63
CA ASN A 250 48.39 -15.05 10.31
C ASN A 250 49.89 -15.25 10.03
N GLY A 251 50.28 -16.32 9.33
CA GLY A 251 51.65 -16.57 8.87
C GLY A 251 51.96 -15.75 7.61
N GLY A 252 52.34 -14.49 7.82
CA GLY A 252 52.63 -13.50 6.78
C GLY A 252 53.58 -13.99 5.68
N TRP A 253 53.28 -13.54 4.45
CA TRP A 253 54.15 -13.61 3.30
C TRP A 253 55.39 -12.75 3.53
N ASP A 254 56.53 -13.39 3.77
CA ASP A 254 57.86 -12.77 3.76
C ASP A 254 58.32 -12.67 2.30
N GLU A 255 57.91 -11.61 1.59
CA GLU A 255 58.53 -11.23 0.31
C GLU A 255 59.69 -10.28 0.57
N GLY A 256 60.88 -10.86 0.71
CA GLY A 256 62.12 -10.12 0.71
C GLY A 256 63.28 -11.00 0.32
N GLU A 257 63.50 -11.24 -0.97
CA GLU A 257 64.85 -11.45 -1.52
C GLU A 257 64.97 -10.95 -2.97
N ASP A 258 65.70 -9.85 -3.09
CA ASP A 258 66.68 -9.48 -4.13
C ASP A 258 66.61 -10.14 -5.52
N PHE A 259 66.25 -9.32 -6.53
CA PHE A 259 66.83 -9.44 -7.87
C PHE A 259 67.74 -8.23 -8.13
N LYS A 260 69.06 -8.49 -8.16
CA LYS A 260 70.11 -7.56 -8.59
C LYS A 260 70.41 -7.74 -10.09
N PRO A 261 71.04 -6.73 -10.73
CA PRO A 261 70.69 -6.24 -12.08
C PRO A 261 71.13 -7.11 -13.26
#